data_AF-A0A2D7HG22-F1
#
_entry.id   AF-A0A2D7HG22-F1
#
_cell.length_a   1.000
_cell.length_b   1.000
_cell.length_c   1.000
_cell.angle_alpha   90.00
_cell.angle_beta   90.00
_cell.angle_gamma   90.00
#
_symmetry.space_group_name_H-M   'P 1'
#
loop_
_entity.id
_entity.type
_entity.pdbx_description
1 polymer ?
#
loop_
_entity_poly.entity_id
_entity_poly.type
_entity_poly.pdbx_seq_one_letter_code
_entity_poly.pdbx_strand_id
1 'polypeptide(L)'
;MRIDTQRFGTLELNPDQLFLFPQGLIGMESLRQWALLPDPDNPAVAWLQSASRGDRAMGLISPRAFFTDYRVHVSRRDLSCLHLQPTAELYILTTVAGHVGRLTTNLRSPLLLNLNRRLGCQVITGDEQPIQKALPMASASHQVSVAEAARQAA
;
A
#
# COMPACT_ATOMS: atom_id res chain seq x y z
N MET A 1 -10.64 -0.53 18.43
CA MET A 1 -11.69 0.28 17.76
C MET A 1 -12.44 -0.61 16.79
N ARG A 2 -13.73 -0.35 16.54
CA ARG A 2 -14.55 -1.14 15.62
C ARG A 2 -14.96 -0.29 14.42
N ILE A 3 -14.85 -0.83 13.22
CA ILE A 3 -15.21 -0.13 11.97
C ILE A 3 -15.88 -1.09 10.99
N ASP A 4 -16.98 -0.67 10.39
CA ASP A 4 -17.62 -1.41 9.30
C ASP A 4 -16.96 -1.02 7.98
N THR A 5 -16.45 -2.01 7.26
CA THR A 5 -15.70 -1.83 6.01
C THR A 5 -16.44 -2.47 4.84
N GLN A 6 -16.24 -1.93 3.63
CA GLN A 6 -16.87 -2.49 2.44
C GLN A 6 -16.33 -3.88 2.08
N ARG A 7 -15.03 -4.14 2.34
CA ARG A 7 -14.34 -5.35 1.92
C ARG A 7 -14.35 -6.46 2.96
N PHE A 8 -14.17 -6.11 4.23
CA PHE A 8 -13.92 -7.09 5.30
C PHE A 8 -15.06 -7.17 6.31
N GLY A 9 -16.20 -6.54 6.02
CA GLY A 9 -17.27 -6.37 6.99
C GLY A 9 -16.79 -5.58 8.20
N THR A 10 -17.28 -5.94 9.38
CA THR A 10 -16.86 -5.32 10.63
C THR A 10 -15.47 -5.79 11.05
N LEU A 11 -14.53 -4.85 11.19
CA LEU A 11 -13.20 -5.09 11.73
C LEU A 11 -13.08 -4.58 13.17
N GLU A 12 -12.44 -5.38 14.02
CA GLU A 12 -11.90 -4.93 15.30
C GLU A 12 -10.41 -4.62 15.16
N LEU A 13 -10.07 -3.34 15.10
CA LEU A 13 -8.71 -2.86 14.91
C LEU A 13 -8.09 -2.48 16.25
N ASN A 14 -6.93 -3.05 16.57
CA ASN A 14 -6.13 -2.59 17.70
C ASN A 14 -5.38 -1.31 17.31
N PRO A 15 -5.55 -0.17 18.02
CA PRO A 15 -4.81 1.06 17.74
C PRO A 15 -3.29 0.88 17.64
N ASP A 16 -2.71 -0.03 18.44
CA ASP A 16 -1.27 -0.29 18.46
C ASP A 16 -0.76 -1.00 17.19
N GLN A 17 -1.68 -1.54 16.38
CA GLN A 17 -1.36 -2.21 15.12
C GLN A 17 -1.56 -1.30 13.90
N LEU A 18 -2.13 -0.10 14.10
CA LEU A 18 -2.38 0.86 13.03
C LEU A 18 -1.10 1.61 12.65
N PHE A 19 -0.94 1.85 11.35
CA PHE A 19 0.05 2.78 10.86
C PHE A 19 -0.50 4.21 10.92
N LEU A 20 0.32 5.11 11.46
CA LEU A 20 0.10 6.54 11.36
C LEU A 20 0.84 7.08 10.13
N PHE A 21 0.10 7.79 9.28
CA PHE A 21 0.61 8.59 8.17
C PHE A 21 0.44 10.07 8.54
N PRO A 22 1.49 10.74 9.07
CA PRO A 22 1.34 12.10 9.60
C PRO A 22 0.84 13.11 8.57
N GLN A 23 1.17 12.91 7.29
CA GLN A 23 0.72 13.75 6.17
C GLN A 23 -0.49 13.18 5.43
N GLY A 24 -1.04 12.06 5.89
CA GLY A 24 -2.01 11.26 5.13
C GLY A 24 -1.40 10.69 3.85
N LEU A 25 -2.25 10.47 2.85
CA LEU A 25 -1.86 10.03 1.51
C LEU A 25 -2.27 11.08 0.48
N ILE A 26 -1.63 11.07 -0.70
CA ILE A 26 -1.94 11.99 -1.79
C ILE A 26 -3.41 11.79 -2.22
N GLY A 27 -4.21 12.86 -2.13
CA GLY A 27 -5.66 12.83 -2.38
C GLY A 27 -6.50 12.30 -1.22
N MET A 28 -5.88 11.96 -0.09
CA MET A 28 -6.53 11.46 1.13
C MET A 28 -5.82 12.00 2.39
N GLU A 29 -5.43 13.28 2.39
CA GLU A 29 -4.55 13.90 3.40
C GLU A 29 -5.18 13.95 4.80
N SER A 30 -6.51 13.91 4.87
CA SER A 30 -7.27 13.83 6.13
C SER A 30 -7.27 12.43 6.75
N LEU A 31 -6.98 11.38 5.98
CA LEU A 31 -6.98 9.99 6.43
C LEU A 31 -5.58 9.58 6.89
N ARG A 32 -5.39 9.47 8.21
CA ARG A 32 -4.06 9.31 8.80
C ARG A 32 -3.81 7.97 9.47
N GLN A 33 -4.85 7.22 9.79
CA GLN A 33 -4.72 5.93 10.47
C GLN A 33 -5.17 4.81 9.55
N TRP A 34 -4.29 3.83 9.37
CA TRP A 34 -4.46 2.78 8.37
C TRP A 34 -4.10 1.42 8.95
N ALA A 35 -4.94 0.42 8.69
CA ALA A 35 -4.63 -0.98 8.95
C ALA A 35 -4.04 -1.61 7.69
N LEU A 36 -2.91 -2.31 7.84
CA LEU A 36 -2.34 -3.14 6.78
C LEU A 36 -2.81 -4.58 6.98
N LEU A 37 -3.66 -5.06 6.08
CA LEU A 37 -4.31 -6.37 6.16
C LEU A 37 -3.82 -7.25 5.01
N PRO A 38 -3.47 -8.53 5.23
CA PRO A 38 -3.20 -9.44 4.13
C PRO A 38 -4.48 -9.71 3.33
N ASP A 39 -4.36 -9.92 2.03
CA ASP A 39 -5.44 -10.49 1.25
C ASP A 39 -5.56 -12.00 1.57
N PRO A 40 -6.76 -12.51 1.89
CA PRO A 40 -6.94 -13.91 2.28
C PRO A 40 -6.69 -14.89 1.12
N ASP A 41 -6.89 -14.45 -0.12
CA ASP A 41 -6.82 -15.28 -1.31
C ASP A 41 -5.53 -15.06 -2.10
N ASN A 42 -4.76 -14.01 -1.76
CA ASN A 42 -3.50 -13.68 -2.43
C ASN A 42 -2.38 -13.24 -1.50
N PRO A 43 -1.35 -14.08 -1.29
CA PRO A 43 -0.20 -13.70 -0.45
C PRO A 43 0.64 -12.57 -1.03
N ALA A 44 0.49 -12.24 -2.32
CA ALA A 44 1.20 -11.14 -2.97
C ALA A 44 0.52 -9.77 -2.76
N VAL A 45 -0.73 -9.76 -2.29
CA VAL A 45 -1.54 -8.55 -2.12
C VAL A 45 -1.74 -8.26 -0.65
N ALA A 46 -1.60 -6.99 -0.30
CA ALA A 46 -2.03 -6.45 0.97
C ALA A 46 -3.04 -5.32 0.75
N TRP A 47 -3.76 -4.99 1.80
CA TRP A 47 -4.80 -3.97 1.83
C TRP A 47 -4.44 -2.91 2.84
N LEU A 48 -4.43 -1.66 2.39
CA LEU A 48 -4.35 -0.52 3.28
C LEU A 48 -5.76 0.03 3.53
N GLN A 49 -6.40 -0.43 4.60
CA GLN A 49 -7.75 -0.05 5.01
C GLN A 49 -7.70 1.17 5.93
N SER A 50 -8.45 2.23 5.62
CA SER A 50 -8.57 3.37 6.53
C SER A 50 -9.29 2.94 7.81
N ALA A 51 -8.71 3.27 8.96
CA ALA A 51 -9.31 3.04 10.27
C ALA A 51 -10.37 4.08 10.65
N SER A 52 -10.55 5.10 9.81
CA SER A 52 -11.55 6.18 10.01
C SER A 52 -12.65 6.19 8.94
N ARG A 53 -12.45 5.47 7.82
CA ARG A 53 -13.38 5.40 6.69
C ARG A 53 -13.44 4.00 6.12
N GLY A 54 -14.52 3.28 6.42
CA GLY A 54 -14.70 1.89 5.99
C GLY A 54 -14.86 1.68 4.49
N ASP A 55 -15.24 2.74 3.77
CA ASP A 55 -15.33 2.79 2.30
C ASP A 55 -13.99 3.01 1.62
N ARG A 56 -12.89 3.17 2.36
CA ARG A 56 -11.57 3.51 1.81
C ARG A 56 -10.54 2.44 2.11
N ALA A 57 -10.15 1.72 1.06
CA ALA A 57 -9.05 0.77 1.07
C ALA A 57 -8.28 0.81 -0.26
N MET A 58 -6.99 0.50 -0.24
CA MET A 58 -6.19 0.34 -1.46
C MET A 58 -5.48 -0.99 -1.48
N GLY A 59 -5.51 -1.64 -2.65
CA GLY A 59 -4.68 -2.81 -2.91
C GLY A 59 -3.23 -2.40 -3.07
N LEU A 60 -2.34 -3.12 -2.39
CA LEU A 60 -0.91 -2.90 -2.36
C LEU A 60 -0.17 -4.17 -2.76
N ILE A 61 0.97 -4.00 -3.40
CA ILE A 61 1.92 -5.08 -3.70
C ILE A 61 3.34 -4.66 -3.32
N SER A 62 4.20 -5.64 -3.05
CA SER A 62 5.64 -5.38 -3.03
C SER A 62 6.14 -5.26 -4.47
N PRO A 63 6.64 -4.10 -4.93
CA PRO A 63 7.06 -3.92 -6.32
C PRO A 63 8.19 -4.87 -6.70
N ARG A 64 9.06 -5.25 -5.74
CA ARG A 64 10.17 -6.19 -5.98
C ARG A 64 9.73 -7.64 -6.21
N ALA A 65 8.47 -7.99 -5.90
CA ALA A 65 7.92 -9.30 -6.25
C ALA A 65 7.63 -9.44 -7.76
N PHE A 66 7.46 -8.31 -8.47
CA PHE A 66 7.13 -8.27 -9.90
C PHE A 66 8.22 -7.61 -10.74
N PHE A 67 9.02 -6.73 -10.14
CA PHE A 67 10.10 -5.97 -10.75
C PHE A 67 11.33 -6.06 -9.84
N THR A 68 12.10 -7.14 -9.95
CA THR A 68 13.23 -7.48 -9.04
C THR A 68 14.23 -6.35 -8.85
N ASP A 69 14.46 -5.57 -9.91
CA ASP A 69 15.42 -4.47 -9.95
C ASP A 69 14.85 -3.13 -9.48
N TYR A 70 13.58 -3.07 -9.09
CA TYR A 70 12.98 -1.82 -8.59
C TYR A 70 13.74 -1.29 -7.37
N ARG A 71 14.04 0.02 -7.41
CA ARG A 71 14.68 0.78 -6.35
C ARG A 71 13.92 2.10 -6.19
N VAL A 72 13.77 2.53 -4.95
CA VAL A 72 13.16 3.81 -4.62
C VAL A 72 14.26 4.84 -4.43
N HIS A 73 14.26 5.89 -5.24
CA HIS A 73 15.17 7.04 -5.10
C HIS A 73 14.43 8.20 -4.43
N VAL A 74 14.70 8.41 -3.16
CA VAL A 74 14.03 9.42 -2.31
C VAL A 74 15.02 10.13 -1.42
N SER A 75 14.72 11.38 -1.08
CA SER A 75 15.60 12.16 -0.22
C SER A 75 15.43 11.79 1.26
N ARG A 76 16.45 12.04 2.08
CA ARG A 76 16.32 11.91 3.55
C ARG A 76 15.21 12.79 4.13
N ARG A 77 14.91 13.93 3.47
CA ARG A 77 13.84 14.83 3.88
C ARG A 77 12.48 14.16 3.77
N ASP A 78 12.23 13.44 2.68
CA ASP A 78 10.94 12.75 2.45
C ASP A 78 10.73 11.59 3.44
N LEU A 79 11.82 10.97 3.90
CA LEU A 79 11.81 9.90 4.89
C LEU A 79 11.78 10.39 6.34
N SER A 80 11.91 11.70 6.59
CA SER A 80 12.06 12.25 7.94
C SER A 80 10.92 11.84 8.87
N CYS A 81 9.68 11.82 8.37
CA CYS A 81 8.49 11.44 9.12
C CYS A 81 8.44 9.97 9.56
N LEU A 82 9.30 9.10 9.01
CA LEU A 82 9.35 7.69 9.38
C LEU A 82 10.24 7.41 10.59
N HIS A 83 11.02 8.41 11.06
CA HIS A 83 11.95 8.27 12.19
C HIS A 83 12.83 7.01 12.09
N LEU A 84 13.41 6.78 10.90
CA LEU A 84 14.23 5.60 10.64
C LEU A 84 15.47 5.60 11.52
N GLN A 85 15.73 4.44 12.11
CA GLN A 85 16.98 4.11 12.79
C GLN A 85 17.84 3.25 11.87
N PRO A 86 19.16 3.13 12.10
CA PRO A 86 20.04 2.31 11.26
C PRO A 86 19.57 0.85 11.11
N THR A 87 18.88 0.31 12.12
CA THR A 87 18.34 -1.06 12.14
C THR A 87 16.89 -1.15 11.69
N ALA A 88 16.28 -0.06 11.24
CA ALA A 88 14.87 -0.04 10.88
C ALA A 88 14.63 -0.86 9.60
N GLU A 89 13.64 -1.74 9.67
CA GLU A 89 13.14 -2.45 8.49
C GLU A 89 12.13 -1.56 7.76
N LEU A 90 12.46 -1.23 6.51
CA LEU A 90 11.65 -0.37 5.65
C LEU A 90 10.94 -1.22 4.61
N TYR A 91 9.61 -1.24 4.68
CA TYR A 91 8.79 -1.91 3.69
C TYR A 91 8.39 -0.92 2.62
N ILE A 92 8.49 -1.35 1.36
CA ILE A 92 8.13 -0.55 0.19
C ILE A 92 6.97 -1.26 -0.50
N LEU A 93 5.85 -0.56 -0.63
CA LEU A 93 4.64 -1.07 -1.26
C LEU A 93 4.17 -0.07 -2.32
N THR A 94 3.51 -0.55 -3.36
CA THR A 94 2.96 0.28 -4.43
C THR A 94 1.49 -0.01 -4.63
N THR A 95 0.70 1.01 -4.95
CA THR A 95 -0.74 0.88 -5.15
C THR A 95 -1.05 0.18 -6.45
N VAL A 96 -2.05 -0.70 -6.41
CA VAL A 96 -2.58 -1.42 -7.57
C VAL A 96 -3.87 -0.75 -8.06
N ALA A 97 -3.99 -0.60 -9.37
CA ALA A 97 -5.18 -0.07 -10.04
C ALA A 97 -5.46 -0.79 -11.35
N GLY A 98 -6.72 -0.78 -11.79
CA GLY A 98 -7.16 -1.36 -13.07
C GLY A 98 -8.27 -2.39 -12.93
N HIS A 99 -8.37 -3.29 -13.92
CA HIS A 99 -9.35 -4.37 -13.96
C HIS A 99 -8.68 -5.71 -14.31
N VAL A 100 -9.43 -6.80 -14.16
CA VAL A 100 -9.00 -8.16 -14.53
C VAL A 100 -8.39 -8.17 -15.93
N GLY A 101 -7.15 -8.64 -16.06
CA GLY A 101 -6.40 -8.69 -17.32
C GLY A 101 -5.61 -7.41 -17.67
N ARG A 102 -5.82 -6.29 -16.98
CA ARG A 102 -5.08 -5.03 -17.19
C ARG A 102 -4.84 -4.30 -15.87
N LEU A 103 -4.08 -4.96 -15.01
CA LEU A 103 -3.66 -4.41 -13.74
C LEU A 103 -2.35 -3.62 -13.88
N THR A 104 -2.29 -2.51 -13.16
CA THR A 104 -1.12 -1.64 -13.13
C THR A 104 -0.74 -1.30 -11.69
N THR A 105 0.52 -0.95 -11.49
CA THR A 105 1.02 -0.45 -10.22
C THR A 105 1.72 0.89 -10.40
N ASN A 106 1.63 1.76 -9.39
CA ASN A 106 2.31 3.05 -9.38
C ASN A 106 3.72 2.94 -8.79
N LEU A 107 4.74 2.86 -9.65
CA LEU A 107 6.14 2.80 -9.25
C LEU A 107 6.72 4.19 -8.91
N ARG A 108 6.05 5.27 -9.31
CA ARG A 108 6.46 6.65 -9.05
C ARG A 108 6.07 7.15 -7.66
N SER A 109 5.05 6.55 -7.05
CA SER A 109 4.59 6.97 -5.73
C SER A 109 4.38 5.79 -4.77
N PRO A 110 5.48 5.17 -4.29
CA PRO A 110 5.40 4.10 -3.33
C PRO A 110 4.98 4.60 -1.94
N LEU A 111 4.43 3.68 -1.16
CA LEU A 111 4.27 3.78 0.28
C LEU A 111 5.48 3.16 0.96
N LEU A 112 6.03 3.88 1.93
CA LEU A 112 7.12 3.39 2.77
C LEU A 112 6.64 3.25 4.21
N LEU A 113 6.89 2.09 4.79
CA LEU A 113 6.42 1.74 6.12
C LEU A 113 7.60 1.39 7.02
N ASN A 114 7.68 2.06 8.17
CA ASN A 114 8.53 1.67 9.28
C ASN A 114 7.69 0.78 10.22
N LEU A 115 7.95 -0.53 10.21
CA LEU A 115 7.18 -1.48 11.02
C LEU A 115 7.41 -1.29 12.52
N ASN A 116 8.65 -0.98 12.92
CA ASN A 116 9.02 -0.81 14.34
C ASN A 116 8.29 0.38 14.98
N ARG A 117 8.08 1.46 14.21
CA ARG A 117 7.43 2.69 14.68
C ARG A 117 5.96 2.79 14.30
N ARG A 118 5.46 1.89 13.44
CA ARG A 118 4.13 1.98 12.82
C ARG A 118 3.89 3.34 12.15
N LEU A 119 4.91 3.82 11.44
CA LEU A 119 4.84 5.06 10.67
C LEU A 119 4.85 4.75 9.18
N GLY A 120 4.02 5.48 8.43
CA GLY A 120 3.95 5.38 6.99
C GLY A 120 4.08 6.74 6.32
N CYS A 121 4.60 6.76 5.10
CA CYS A 121 4.51 7.90 4.21
C CYS A 121 4.33 7.46 2.76
N GLN A 122 3.69 8.34 2.00
CA GLN A 122 3.71 8.27 0.54
C GLN A 122 4.72 9.29 0.03
N VAL A 123 5.57 8.87 -0.88
CA VAL A 123 6.57 9.74 -1.50
C VAL A 123 6.37 9.77 -3.00
N ILE A 124 7.00 10.73 -3.67
CA ILE A 124 7.16 10.72 -5.12
C ILE A 124 8.65 10.49 -5.38
N THR A 125 8.98 9.51 -6.21
CA THR A 125 10.37 9.18 -6.52
C THR A 125 11.02 10.33 -7.28
N GLY A 126 12.31 10.57 -7.03
CA GLY A 126 13.09 11.62 -7.69
C GLY A 126 13.46 11.28 -9.14
N ASP A 127 13.40 10.01 -9.52
CA ASP A 127 13.62 9.49 -10.86
C ASP A 127 12.30 9.28 -11.63
N GLU A 128 12.39 9.20 -12.95
CA GLU A 128 11.26 9.01 -13.87
C GLU A 128 10.73 7.57 -13.87
N GLN A 129 10.15 7.16 -12.73
CA GLN A 129 9.42 5.91 -12.60
C GLN A 129 8.00 6.04 -13.20
N PRO A 130 7.44 4.95 -13.75
CA PRO A 130 6.10 4.95 -14.33
C PRO A 130 4.99 5.03 -13.26
N ILE A 131 3.97 5.86 -13.52
CA ILE A 131 2.75 5.95 -12.69
C ILE A 131 1.84 4.74 -12.93
N GLN A 132 1.86 4.15 -14.12
CA GLN A 132 1.05 2.98 -14.49
C GLN A 132 1.94 1.93 -15.14
N LYS A 133 2.65 1.13 -14.33
CA LYS A 133 3.41 -0.02 -14.82
C LYS A 133 2.50 -1.23 -14.85
N ALA A 134 2.33 -1.85 -16.02
CA ALA A 134 1.59 -3.11 -16.14
C ALA A 134 2.24 -4.20 -15.26
N LEU A 135 1.43 -4.87 -14.44
CA LEU A 135 1.89 -6.01 -13.65
C LEU A 135 2.08 -7.21 -14.58
N PRO A 136 3.26 -7.86 -14.58
CA PRO A 136 3.48 -9.08 -15.35
C PRO A 136 2.56 -10.16 -14.80
N MET A 137 1.64 -10.63 -15.63
CA MET A 137 0.67 -11.63 -15.22
C MET A 137 1.35 -13.00 -15.14
N ALA A 138 1.73 -13.43 -13.94
CA ALA A 138 1.93 -14.85 -13.68
C ALA A 138 0.55 -15.56 -13.68
N SER A 139 0.54 -16.85 -13.98
CA SER A 139 -0.57 -17.78 -14.25
C SER A 139 -1.92 -17.52 -13.53
N ALA A 140 -3.01 -18.02 -14.13
CA ALA A 140 -4.43 -17.86 -13.78
C ALA A 140 -4.82 -17.75 -12.29
N SER A 141 -4.11 -18.41 -11.37
CA SER A 141 -4.34 -18.35 -9.93
C SER A 141 -3.97 -17.01 -9.27
N HIS A 142 -3.00 -16.27 -9.81
CA HIS A 142 -2.67 -14.90 -9.35
C HIS A 142 -3.61 -13.84 -9.95
N GLN A 143 -4.43 -14.20 -10.95
CA GLN A 143 -5.18 -13.23 -11.76
C GLN A 143 -6.48 -12.78 -11.13
N VAL A 144 -7.17 -13.66 -10.42
CA VAL A 144 -8.51 -13.39 -9.87
C VAL A 144 -8.42 -12.43 -8.70
N SER A 145 -7.51 -12.67 -7.77
CA SER A 145 -7.45 -11.96 -6.50
C SER A 145 -6.79 -10.57 -6.58
N VAL A 146 -5.75 -10.36 -7.38
CA VAL A 146 -5.22 -8.99 -7.62
C VAL A 146 -6.24 -8.14 -8.39
N ALA A 147 -7.07 -8.76 -9.23
CA ALA A 147 -8.07 -8.05 -10.01
C ALA A 147 -9.33 -7.71 -9.21
N GLU A 148 -9.75 -8.60 -8.32
CA GLU A 148 -10.72 -8.29 -7.27
C GLU A 148 -10.20 -7.18 -6.35
N ALA A 149 -8.88 -7.13 -6.12
CA ALA A 149 -8.27 -6.02 -5.42
C ALA A 149 -8.44 -4.69 -6.15
N ALA A 150 -8.04 -4.61 -7.41
CA ALA A 150 -8.18 -3.36 -8.14
C ALA A 150 -9.63 -2.91 -8.32
N ARG A 151 -10.60 -3.84 -8.44
CA ARG A 151 -12.03 -3.50 -8.58
C ARG A 151 -12.68 -2.90 -7.35
N GLN A 152 -12.34 -3.36 -6.14
CA GLN A 152 -13.00 -2.86 -4.90
C GLN A 152 -12.19 -1.76 -4.20
N ALA A 153 -11.03 -1.36 -4.75
CA ALA A 153 -10.26 -0.21 -4.29
C ALA A 153 -10.69 1.13 -4.94
N ALA A 154 -11.49 1.06 -6.01
CA ALA A 154 -12.03 2.20 -6.75
C ALA A 154 -13.42 2.58 -6.23
#